data_AF-A0A973HVV2-F1
#
_entry.id   AF-A0A973HVV2-F1
#
_cell.length_a   1.000
_cell.length_b   1.000
_cell.length_c   1.000
_cell.angle_alpha   90.00
_cell.angle_beta   90.00
_cell.angle_gamma   90.00
#
_symmetry.space_group_name_H-M   'P 1'
#
loop_
_entity.id
_entity.type
_entity.pdbx_description
1 polymer ?
#
loop_
_entity_poly.entity_id
_entity_poly.type
_entity_poly.pdbx_seq_one_letter_code
_entity_poly.pdbx_strand_id
1 'polypeptide(L)'
;MKIVIALFALMASSLSLAAGGGIHLDEHKTDLTDNASLQRGAQTFMNYCMGCHSLEHGRYNRVAKDLAIPEELMQENLNFAGKRFGDLMSIAMRTEDSKKWFGATPPDLTLVTRVRGGSGDWLYTYLRSFYEDTSRPWGVNNAAFKDVGMPHVLADLQGVQKKGCAPVSTGYDSLTGTDIMTDSCELAEPKEVLYLAEEGQLTPKEYDNLVYDLVNFLVYMAEPIALERQRLGWWVLLFLVIFLIPVYLLNKEYWKDIH
;
A
#
# COMPACT_ATOMS: atom_id res chain seq x y z
N MET A 1 37.37 21.18 6.88
CA MET A 1 37.47 20.21 5.76
C MET A 1 37.01 18.80 6.14
N LYS A 2 37.53 18.18 7.21
CA LYS A 2 37.12 16.82 7.65
C LYS A 2 35.61 16.66 7.96
N ILE A 3 34.98 17.66 8.58
CA ILE A 3 33.54 17.66 8.90
C ILE A 3 32.67 17.77 7.64
N VAL A 4 33.09 18.58 6.66
CA VAL A 4 32.38 18.74 5.37
C VAL A 4 32.44 17.43 4.57
N ILE A 5 33.60 16.77 4.57
CA ILE A 5 33.79 15.47 3.92
C ILE A 5 32.94 14.38 4.59
N ALA A 6 32.84 14.37 5.93
CA ALA A 6 31.99 13.43 6.66
C ALA A 6 30.48 13.66 6.40
N LEU A 7 30.03 14.91 6.34
CA LEU A 7 28.65 15.27 5.97
C LEU A 7 28.32 14.88 4.52
N PHE A 8 29.26 15.08 3.60
CA PHE A 8 29.09 14.68 2.20
C PHE A 8 29.06 13.16 2.03
N ALA A 9 29.87 12.42 2.81
CA ALA A 9 29.86 10.95 2.83
C ALA A 9 28.55 10.38 3.42
N LEU A 10 27.95 11.05 4.40
CA LEU A 10 26.63 10.69 4.97
C LEU A 10 25.47 10.93 3.98
N MET A 11 25.59 11.93 3.09
CA MET A 11 24.60 12.17 2.02
C MET A 11 24.81 11.28 0.79
N ALA A 12 26.03 10.77 0.58
CA ALA A 12 26.32 9.86 -0.53
C ALA A 12 25.69 8.47 -0.34
N SER A 13 25.49 8.02 0.91
CA SER A 13 24.81 6.74 1.22
C SER A 13 23.30 6.73 0.96
N SER A 14 22.68 7.88 0.68
CA SER A 14 21.25 7.97 0.27
C SER A 14 21.01 7.76 -1.22
N LEU A 15 22.05 7.61 -2.05
CA LEU A 15 21.91 7.25 -3.47
C LEU A 15 21.70 5.74 -3.63
N SER A 16 20.60 5.24 -3.10
CA SER A 16 20.09 3.90 -3.46
C SER A 16 19.41 4.03 -4.83
N LEU A 17 20.17 3.84 -5.92
CA LEU A 17 19.54 3.63 -7.23
C LEU A 17 18.85 2.27 -7.22
N ALA A 18 17.53 2.26 -7.01
CA ALA A 18 16.69 1.11 -7.23
C ALA A 18 16.56 0.86 -8.75
N ALA A 19 17.58 0.24 -9.35
CA ALA A 19 17.51 -0.31 -10.69
C ALA A 19 16.82 -1.69 -10.61
N GLY A 20 15.51 -1.69 -10.43
CA GLY A 20 14.68 -2.88 -10.55
C GLY A 20 13.85 -2.80 -11.82
N GLY A 21 14.00 -3.75 -12.74
CA GLY A 21 13.11 -3.96 -13.89
C GLY A 21 11.72 -4.43 -13.43
N GLY A 22 11.07 -3.64 -12.57
CA GLY A 22 9.73 -3.86 -12.06
C GLY A 22 8.70 -3.16 -12.93
N ILE A 23 7.47 -3.66 -12.87
CA ILE A 23 6.30 -2.95 -13.40
C ILE A 23 6.24 -1.52 -12.82
N HIS A 24 5.73 -0.57 -13.59
CA HIS A 24 5.41 0.76 -13.07
C HIS A 24 4.41 0.62 -11.92
N LEU A 25 4.78 1.15 -10.76
CA LEU A 25 3.89 1.24 -9.62
C LEU A 25 3.35 2.66 -9.57
N ASP A 26 2.03 2.73 -9.49
CA ASP A 26 1.33 3.99 -9.31
C ASP A 26 1.46 4.40 -7.85
N GLU A 27 1.74 5.68 -7.65
CA GLU A 27 2.00 6.24 -6.33
C GLU A 27 0.73 6.23 -5.46
N HIS A 28 0.79 5.52 -4.33
CA HIS A 28 -0.19 5.59 -3.25
C HIS A 28 0.30 6.62 -2.22
N LYS A 29 -0.21 7.85 -2.34
CA LYS A 29 0.12 8.94 -1.42
C LYS A 29 -0.58 8.74 -0.08
N THR A 30 -0.10 7.79 0.72
CA THR A 30 -0.68 7.44 2.03
C THR A 30 -0.87 8.68 2.91
N ASP A 31 -2.07 8.83 3.47
CA ASP A 31 -2.38 9.81 4.51
C ASP A 31 -2.93 9.10 5.75
N LEU A 32 -2.08 8.90 6.76
CA LEU A 32 -2.45 8.26 8.02
C LEU A 32 -3.20 9.21 8.99
N THR A 33 -3.38 10.47 8.61
CA THR A 33 -4.11 11.45 9.43
C THR A 33 -5.59 11.54 9.06
N ASP A 34 -5.98 11.03 7.89
CA ASP A 34 -7.37 10.95 7.45
C ASP A 34 -8.08 9.72 8.05
N ASN A 35 -8.62 9.89 9.26
CA ASN A 35 -9.40 8.85 9.93
C ASN A 35 -10.62 8.40 9.11
N ALA A 36 -11.24 9.27 8.29
CA ALA A 36 -12.39 8.87 7.49
C ALA A 36 -11.96 7.91 6.36
N SER A 37 -10.83 8.17 5.72
CA SER A 37 -10.19 7.23 4.78
C SER A 37 -9.87 5.90 5.45
N LEU A 38 -9.22 5.92 6.62
CA LEU A 38 -8.88 4.71 7.36
C LEU A 38 -10.11 3.90 7.78
N GLN A 39 -11.21 4.56 8.17
CA GLN A 39 -12.48 3.90 8.52
C GLN A 39 -13.13 3.24 7.30
N ARG A 40 -13.19 3.93 6.15
CA ARG A 40 -13.69 3.34 4.90
C ARG A 40 -12.82 2.16 4.44
N GLY A 41 -11.49 2.29 4.55
CA GLY A 41 -10.56 1.21 4.26
C GLY A 41 -10.76 0.00 5.16
N ALA A 42 -10.97 0.21 6.47
CA ALA A 42 -11.29 -0.84 7.41
C ALA A 42 -12.61 -1.54 7.03
N GLN A 43 -13.64 -0.77 6.69
CA GLN A 43 -14.93 -1.32 6.22
C GLN A 43 -14.74 -2.19 4.97
N THR A 44 -14.03 -1.71 3.96
CA THR A 44 -13.74 -2.48 2.74
C THR A 44 -12.99 -3.77 3.07
N PHE A 45 -11.97 -3.70 3.92
CA PHE A 45 -11.21 -4.88 4.33
C PHE A 45 -12.10 -5.93 5.01
N MET A 46 -12.92 -5.51 5.98
CA MET A 46 -13.78 -6.43 6.73
C MET A 46 -14.84 -7.09 5.84
N ASN A 47 -15.37 -6.36 4.86
CA ASN A 47 -16.42 -6.86 3.97
C ASN A 47 -15.90 -7.75 2.83
N TYR A 48 -14.74 -7.42 2.25
CA TYR A 48 -14.26 -8.10 1.03
C TYR A 48 -13.03 -8.97 1.25
N CYS A 49 -12.18 -8.64 2.23
CA CYS A 49 -10.88 -9.29 2.40
C CYS A 49 -10.87 -10.28 3.57
N MET A 50 -11.54 -9.94 4.69
CA MET A 50 -11.46 -10.72 5.93
C MET A 50 -12.06 -12.14 5.81
N GLY A 51 -12.84 -12.41 4.77
CA GLY A 51 -13.27 -13.78 4.46
C GLY A 51 -12.09 -14.73 4.20
N CYS A 52 -11.00 -14.22 3.62
CA CYS A 52 -9.82 -15.00 3.20
C CYS A 52 -8.53 -14.60 3.91
N HIS A 53 -8.41 -13.34 4.32
CA HIS A 53 -7.19 -12.76 4.86
C HIS A 53 -7.38 -12.36 6.32
N SER A 54 -6.41 -12.70 7.16
CA SER A 54 -6.36 -12.21 8.54
C SER A 54 -5.62 -10.87 8.64
N LEU A 55 -5.83 -10.22 9.79
CA LEU A 55 -4.94 -9.23 10.36
C LEU A 55 -4.49 -9.75 11.74
N GLU A 56 -3.87 -10.93 11.76
CA GLU A 56 -3.72 -11.77 12.95
C GLU A 56 -2.80 -11.17 14.02
N HIS A 57 -2.04 -10.13 13.70
CA HIS A 57 -1.25 -9.37 14.67
C HIS A 57 -1.92 -8.05 15.11
N GLY A 58 -3.08 -7.71 14.53
CA GLY A 58 -3.90 -6.57 14.90
C GLY A 58 -5.05 -6.95 15.84
N ARG A 59 -5.43 -6.03 16.74
CA ARG A 59 -6.58 -6.20 17.65
C ARG A 59 -7.70 -5.22 17.32
N TYR A 60 -8.95 -5.68 17.46
CA TYR A 60 -10.14 -4.86 17.23
C TYR A 60 -10.13 -3.56 18.05
N ASN A 61 -9.83 -3.65 19.34
CA ASN A 61 -9.82 -2.48 20.24
C ASN A 61 -8.76 -1.44 19.88
N ARG A 62 -7.59 -1.86 19.40
CA ARG A 62 -6.52 -0.95 19.00
C ARG A 62 -6.92 -0.19 17.73
N VAL A 63 -7.43 -0.91 16.73
CA VAL A 63 -7.94 -0.30 15.49
C VAL A 63 -9.06 0.68 15.81
N ALA A 64 -10.04 0.27 16.61
CA ALA A 64 -11.17 1.12 16.97
C ALA A 64 -10.72 2.39 17.70
N LYS A 65 -9.79 2.27 18.66
CA LYS A 65 -9.24 3.41 19.39
C LYS A 65 -8.50 4.39 18.48
N ASP A 66 -7.61 3.89 17.63
CA ASP A 66 -6.74 4.73 16.79
C ASP A 66 -7.55 5.44 15.68
N LEU A 67 -8.52 4.74 15.09
CA LEU A 67 -9.39 5.27 14.04
C LEU A 67 -10.60 6.02 14.59
N ALA A 68 -10.72 6.19 15.92
CA ALA A 68 -11.85 6.83 16.59
C ALA A 68 -13.22 6.20 16.25
N ILE A 69 -13.27 4.87 16.14
CA ILE A 69 -14.49 4.08 15.96
C ILE A 69 -15.03 3.70 17.34
N PRO A 70 -16.27 4.07 17.70
CA PRO A 70 -16.91 3.59 18.92
C PRO A 70 -16.93 2.06 18.99
N GLU A 71 -16.71 1.49 20.18
CA GLU A 71 -16.69 0.03 20.38
C GLU A 71 -17.95 -0.65 19.84
N GLU A 72 -19.12 -0.08 20.12
CA GLU A 72 -20.41 -0.58 19.64
C GLU A 72 -20.45 -0.68 18.11
N LEU A 73 -20.04 0.37 17.40
CA LEU A 73 -20.00 0.37 15.93
C LEU A 73 -18.97 -0.61 15.37
N MET A 74 -17.81 -0.75 16.02
CA MET A 74 -16.80 -1.74 15.63
C MET A 74 -17.34 -3.15 15.78
N GLN A 75 -18.03 -3.45 16.89
CA GLN A 75 -18.58 -4.77 17.17
C GLN A 75 -19.75 -5.10 16.24
N GLU A 76 -20.65 -4.15 15.99
CA GLU A 76 -21.84 -4.36 15.17
C GLU A 76 -21.50 -4.45 13.67
N ASN A 77 -20.60 -3.59 13.17
CA ASN A 77 -20.43 -3.39 11.72
C ASN A 77 -19.11 -3.92 11.17
N LEU A 78 -18.11 -4.23 12.00
CA LEU A 78 -16.76 -4.61 11.55
C LEU A 78 -16.27 -5.93 12.17
N ASN A 79 -17.02 -6.53 13.10
CA ASN A 79 -16.67 -7.80 13.75
C ASN A 79 -17.67 -8.90 13.44
N PHE A 80 -17.65 -9.38 12.19
CA PHE A 80 -18.54 -10.46 11.74
C PHE A 80 -18.21 -11.84 12.33
N ALA A 81 -17.03 -12.00 12.93
CA ALA A 81 -16.55 -13.26 13.49
C ALA A 81 -16.99 -13.50 14.94
N GLY A 82 -17.75 -12.58 15.55
CA GLY A 82 -18.21 -12.69 16.95
C GLY A 82 -17.07 -12.74 17.96
N LYS A 83 -15.91 -12.17 17.62
CA LYS A 83 -14.73 -12.11 18.50
C LYS A 83 -14.96 -11.12 19.64
N ARG A 84 -14.19 -11.19 20.72
CA ARG A 84 -14.24 -10.15 21.76
C ARG A 84 -13.52 -8.90 21.26
N PHE A 85 -13.89 -7.73 21.76
CA PHE A 85 -13.28 -6.46 21.35
C PHE A 85 -11.76 -6.41 21.56
N GLY A 86 -11.22 -7.11 22.56
CA GLY A 86 -9.77 -7.20 22.79
C GLY A 86 -9.04 -8.26 21.95
N ASP A 87 -9.75 -9.08 21.17
CA ASP A 87 -9.17 -10.21 20.45
C ASP A 87 -8.40 -9.79 19.20
N LEU A 88 -7.57 -10.71 18.72
CA LEU A 88 -6.88 -10.58 17.43
C LEU A 88 -7.85 -10.82 16.28
N MET A 89 -7.64 -10.09 15.17
CA MET A 89 -8.43 -10.17 13.95
C MET A 89 -8.03 -11.40 13.12
N SER A 90 -8.38 -12.57 13.64
CA SER A 90 -8.16 -13.89 13.03
C SER A 90 -9.39 -14.37 12.26
N ILE A 91 -9.18 -15.24 11.29
CA ILE A 91 -10.22 -15.86 10.47
C ILE A 91 -10.38 -17.34 10.82
N ALA A 92 -11.53 -17.93 10.48
CA ALA A 92 -11.79 -19.35 10.74
C ALA A 92 -11.17 -20.29 9.69
N MET A 93 -10.68 -19.75 8.57
CA MET A 93 -10.15 -20.54 7.46
C MET A 93 -8.87 -21.27 7.86
N ARG A 94 -8.83 -22.58 7.62
CA ARG A 94 -7.64 -23.41 7.90
C ARG A 94 -6.69 -23.40 6.70
N THR A 95 -5.40 -23.33 6.97
CA THR A 95 -4.31 -23.35 5.98
C THR A 95 -4.40 -24.53 5.00
N GLU A 96 -4.70 -25.73 5.51
CA GLU A 96 -4.80 -26.94 4.70
C GLU A 96 -5.99 -26.93 3.72
N ASP A 97 -7.09 -26.30 4.13
CA ASP A 97 -8.27 -26.19 3.28
C ASP A 97 -8.07 -25.10 2.22
N SER A 98 -7.57 -23.95 2.63
CA SER A 98 -7.33 -22.82 1.72
C SER A 98 -6.30 -23.14 0.63
N LYS A 99 -5.25 -23.90 0.97
CA LYS A 99 -4.27 -24.38 -0.01
C LYS A 99 -4.89 -25.31 -1.04
N LYS A 100 -5.87 -26.15 -0.66
CA LYS A 100 -6.59 -27.02 -1.60
C LYS A 100 -7.53 -26.23 -2.50
N TRP A 101 -8.20 -25.20 -1.97
CA TRP A 101 -9.16 -24.39 -2.72
C TRP A 101 -8.50 -23.41 -3.69
N PHE A 102 -7.41 -22.75 -3.27
CA PHE A 102 -6.78 -21.66 -4.02
C PHE A 102 -5.41 -22.02 -4.61
N GLY A 103 -4.89 -23.23 -4.33
CA GLY A 103 -3.55 -23.66 -4.72
C GLY A 103 -2.42 -23.10 -3.84
N ALA A 104 -2.70 -22.03 -3.09
CA ALA A 104 -1.83 -21.44 -2.09
C ALA A 104 -2.66 -20.93 -0.90
N THR A 105 -2.04 -20.85 0.28
CA THR A 105 -2.70 -20.26 1.44
C THR A 105 -2.73 -18.74 1.27
N PRO A 106 -3.91 -18.08 1.38
CA PRO A 106 -3.98 -16.63 1.45
C PRO A 106 -3.10 -16.09 2.59
N PRO A 107 -2.20 -15.13 2.32
CA PRO A 107 -1.33 -14.60 3.36
C PRO A 107 -2.10 -13.77 4.40
N ASP A 108 -1.57 -13.71 5.61
CA ASP A 108 -1.91 -12.65 6.55
C ASP A 108 -1.53 -11.28 5.97
N LEU A 109 -2.41 -10.29 6.14
CA LEU A 109 -2.22 -8.96 5.57
C LEU A 109 -1.75 -7.91 6.57
N THR A 110 -1.48 -8.29 7.83
CA THR A 110 -1.12 -7.30 8.87
C THR A 110 0.10 -6.48 8.46
N LEU A 111 1.10 -7.10 7.84
CA LEU A 111 2.35 -6.44 7.43
C LEU A 111 2.54 -6.37 5.91
N VAL A 112 1.48 -6.61 5.12
CA VAL A 112 1.62 -6.81 3.65
C VAL A 112 2.26 -5.61 2.96
N THR A 113 1.89 -4.40 3.36
CA THR A 113 2.40 -3.16 2.76
C THR A 113 3.90 -3.01 3.03
N ARG A 114 4.37 -3.34 4.24
CA ARG A 114 5.81 -3.32 4.62
C ARG A 114 6.63 -4.37 3.87
N VAL A 115 6.07 -5.57 3.68
CA VAL A 115 6.71 -6.62 2.87
C VAL A 115 6.85 -6.20 1.40
N ARG A 116 5.97 -5.31 0.93
CA ARG A 116 5.90 -4.84 -0.47
C ARG A 116 6.41 -3.40 -0.68
N GLY A 117 7.38 -2.96 0.14
CA GLY A 117 8.08 -1.67 -0.03
C GLY A 117 7.62 -0.54 0.90
N GLY A 118 6.54 -0.74 1.64
CA GLY A 118 6.11 0.14 2.74
C GLY A 118 5.26 1.35 2.35
N SER A 119 5.33 1.83 1.10
CA SER A 119 4.54 2.98 0.62
C SER A 119 3.08 2.65 0.31
N GLY A 120 2.75 1.38 0.08
CA GLY A 120 1.42 0.97 -0.37
C GLY A 120 1.27 0.92 -1.91
N ASP A 121 2.20 1.52 -2.66
CA ASP A 121 2.17 1.61 -4.14
C ASP A 121 1.94 0.25 -4.80
N TRP A 122 2.69 -0.78 -4.37
CA TRP A 122 2.55 -2.11 -4.94
C TRP A 122 1.14 -2.67 -4.76
N LEU A 123 0.54 -2.49 -3.57
CA LEU A 123 -0.79 -3.01 -3.28
C LEU A 123 -1.87 -2.20 -4.01
N TYR A 124 -1.69 -0.88 -4.11
CA TYR A 124 -2.56 0.02 -4.84
C TYR A 124 -2.59 -0.28 -6.34
N THR A 125 -1.43 -0.55 -6.95
CA THR A 125 -1.36 -1.02 -8.33
C THR A 125 -1.89 -2.43 -8.47
N TYR A 126 -1.55 -3.35 -7.56
CA TYR A 126 -2.02 -4.74 -7.61
C TYR A 126 -3.55 -4.82 -7.63
N LEU A 127 -4.25 -4.11 -6.74
CA LEU A 127 -5.71 -4.16 -6.66
C LEU A 127 -6.42 -3.50 -7.85
N ARG A 128 -5.74 -2.65 -8.63
CA ARG A 128 -6.28 -1.96 -9.82
C ARG A 128 -5.85 -2.56 -11.15
N SER A 129 -5.08 -3.65 -11.12
CA SER A 129 -4.48 -4.23 -12.33
C SER A 129 -4.91 -5.68 -12.60
N PHE A 130 -6.07 -6.07 -12.06
CA PHE A 130 -6.72 -7.31 -12.45
C PHE A 130 -7.30 -7.18 -13.86
N TYR A 131 -7.16 -8.24 -14.66
CA TYR A 131 -7.72 -8.28 -16.01
C TYR A 131 -8.19 -9.69 -16.37
N GLU A 132 -9.13 -9.78 -17.30
CA GLU A 132 -9.67 -11.05 -17.81
C GLU A 132 -8.56 -11.90 -18.44
N ASP A 133 -8.45 -13.14 -17.98
CA ASP A 133 -7.55 -14.15 -18.51
C ASP A 133 -8.17 -15.53 -18.32
N THR A 134 -8.83 -16.03 -19.36
CA THR A 134 -9.54 -17.31 -19.35
C THR A 134 -8.62 -18.53 -19.23
N SER A 135 -7.30 -18.35 -19.35
CA SER A 135 -6.33 -19.41 -19.09
C SER A 135 -6.11 -19.68 -17.60
N ARG A 136 -6.53 -18.77 -16.73
CA ARG A 136 -6.36 -18.85 -15.27
C ARG A 136 -7.56 -19.51 -14.60
N PRO A 137 -7.38 -20.19 -13.45
CA PRO A 137 -8.47 -20.89 -12.75
C PRO A 137 -9.66 -20.00 -12.38
N TRP A 138 -9.41 -18.72 -12.10
CA TRP A 138 -10.44 -17.74 -11.71
C TRP A 138 -10.85 -16.80 -12.86
N GLY A 139 -10.42 -17.08 -14.09
CA GLY A 139 -10.72 -16.25 -15.26
C GLY A 139 -10.07 -14.87 -15.25
N VAL A 140 -9.15 -14.61 -14.32
CA VAL A 140 -8.44 -13.33 -14.17
C VAL A 140 -6.94 -13.54 -13.93
N ASN A 141 -6.15 -12.57 -14.36
CA ASN A 141 -4.74 -12.44 -14.05
C ASN A 141 -4.43 -11.02 -13.56
N ASN A 142 -3.17 -10.72 -13.24
CA ASN A 142 -2.79 -9.41 -12.71
C ASN A 142 -1.51 -8.89 -13.37
N ALA A 143 -1.50 -7.61 -13.74
CA ALA A 143 -0.34 -7.03 -14.41
C ALA A 143 0.85 -6.87 -13.46
N ALA A 144 0.61 -6.53 -12.19
CA ALA A 144 1.66 -6.36 -11.19
C ALA A 144 2.16 -7.67 -10.57
N PHE A 145 1.36 -8.73 -10.62
CA PHE A 145 1.72 -10.06 -10.13
C PHE A 145 1.24 -11.14 -11.09
N LYS A 146 2.09 -11.48 -12.05
CA LYS A 146 1.80 -12.50 -13.06
C LYS A 146 1.40 -13.83 -12.42
N ASP A 147 0.41 -14.49 -13.03
CA ASP A 147 -0.09 -15.81 -12.66
C ASP A 147 -0.64 -15.85 -11.23
N VAL A 148 -1.30 -14.76 -10.83
CA VAL A 148 -1.97 -14.61 -9.55
C VAL A 148 -2.93 -15.79 -9.29
N GLY A 149 -2.93 -16.29 -8.05
CA GLY A 149 -3.84 -17.33 -7.58
C GLY A 149 -5.09 -16.80 -6.88
N MET A 150 -5.13 -15.49 -6.63
CA MET A 150 -6.23 -14.79 -5.98
C MET A 150 -7.33 -14.47 -7.00
N PRO A 151 -8.61 -14.77 -6.71
CA PRO A 151 -9.71 -14.23 -7.51
C PRO A 151 -9.79 -12.71 -7.36
N HIS A 152 -10.40 -12.03 -8.33
CA HIS A 152 -10.64 -10.60 -8.23
C HIS A 152 -11.85 -10.33 -7.32
N VAL A 153 -11.60 -10.21 -6.01
CA VAL A 153 -12.65 -10.04 -4.98
C VAL A 153 -13.44 -8.74 -5.07
N LEU A 154 -12.95 -7.75 -5.83
CA LEU A 154 -13.62 -6.47 -6.07
C LEU A 154 -14.16 -6.33 -7.51
N ALA A 155 -14.26 -7.43 -8.26
CA ALA A 155 -14.68 -7.41 -9.67
C ALA A 155 -16.03 -6.71 -9.88
N ASP A 156 -17.01 -6.96 -9.01
CA ASP A 156 -18.33 -6.31 -9.12
C ASP A 156 -18.25 -4.79 -8.96
N LEU A 157 -17.26 -4.29 -8.22
CA LEU A 157 -17.05 -2.86 -8.01
C LEU A 157 -16.26 -2.24 -9.16
N GLN A 158 -15.19 -2.90 -9.60
CA GLN A 158 -14.28 -2.40 -10.63
C GLN A 158 -14.85 -2.52 -12.05
N GLY A 159 -15.55 -3.62 -12.32
CA GLY A 159 -15.87 -4.09 -13.66
C GLY A 159 -14.79 -5.02 -14.22
N VAL A 160 -14.93 -5.38 -15.48
CA VAL A 160 -14.02 -6.31 -16.17
C VAL A 160 -13.04 -5.54 -17.03
N GLN A 161 -11.76 -5.60 -16.68
CA GLN A 161 -10.69 -5.06 -17.52
C GLN A 161 -10.17 -6.12 -18.50
N LYS A 162 -9.74 -5.68 -19.68
CA LYS A 162 -8.98 -6.48 -20.63
C LYS A 162 -7.61 -5.87 -20.84
N LYS A 163 -6.67 -6.72 -21.24
CA LYS A 163 -5.33 -6.31 -21.63
C LYS A 163 -5.21 -6.33 -23.15
N GLY A 164 -4.83 -5.22 -23.76
CA GLY A 164 -4.66 -5.13 -25.20
C GLY A 164 -4.34 -3.72 -25.69
N CYS A 165 -4.50 -3.51 -27.00
CA CYS A 165 -4.38 -2.20 -27.64
C CYS A 165 -5.61 -1.36 -27.32
N ALA A 166 -5.42 -0.14 -26.81
CA ALA A 166 -6.50 0.79 -26.53
C ALA A 166 -6.04 2.25 -26.67
N PRO A 167 -6.96 3.19 -26.93
CA PRO A 167 -6.63 4.61 -26.94
C PRO A 167 -6.08 5.07 -25.60
N VAL A 168 -4.89 5.67 -25.61
CA VAL A 168 -4.23 6.27 -24.45
C VAL A 168 -3.90 7.73 -24.71
N SER A 169 -3.96 8.56 -23.67
CA SER A 169 -3.57 9.97 -23.77
C SER A 169 -2.05 10.05 -24.02
N THR A 170 -1.66 10.69 -25.12
CA THR A 170 -0.26 10.91 -25.52
C THR A 170 0.17 12.37 -25.35
N GLY A 171 -0.78 13.26 -25.08
CA GLY A 171 -0.53 14.68 -24.88
C GLY A 171 -1.81 15.44 -24.63
N TYR A 172 -1.67 16.72 -24.28
CA TYR A 172 -2.78 17.62 -24.06
C TYR A 172 -2.73 18.73 -25.10
N ASP A 173 -3.81 18.92 -25.85
CA ASP A 173 -3.92 20.03 -26.78
C ASP A 173 -4.38 21.29 -26.03
N SER A 174 -3.45 22.24 -25.87
CA SER A 174 -3.69 23.51 -25.19
C SER A 174 -4.66 24.44 -25.91
N LEU A 175 -4.95 24.21 -27.20
CA LEU A 175 -5.87 25.02 -27.98
C LEU A 175 -7.32 24.52 -27.90
N THR A 176 -7.51 23.20 -27.87
CA THR A 176 -8.85 22.59 -27.77
C THR A 176 -9.25 22.21 -26.35
N GLY A 177 -8.29 22.15 -25.42
CA GLY A 177 -8.52 21.73 -24.04
C GLY A 177 -8.85 20.23 -23.92
N THR A 178 -8.42 19.43 -24.88
CA THR A 178 -8.70 17.99 -24.94
C THR A 178 -7.42 17.16 -24.99
N ASP A 179 -7.49 15.96 -24.44
CA ASP A 179 -6.40 14.98 -24.52
C ASP A 179 -6.29 14.41 -25.93
N ILE A 180 -5.07 14.35 -26.45
CA ILE A 180 -4.73 13.68 -27.70
C ILE A 180 -4.67 12.19 -27.40
N MET A 181 -5.62 11.44 -27.95
CA MET A 181 -5.67 9.98 -27.79
C MET A 181 -4.99 9.31 -28.99
N THR A 182 -4.11 8.36 -28.73
CA THR A 182 -3.48 7.50 -29.75
C THR A 182 -3.61 6.05 -29.30
N ASP A 183 -3.79 5.12 -30.23
CA ASP A 183 -3.79 3.70 -29.89
C ASP A 183 -2.42 3.32 -29.28
N SER A 184 -2.44 2.65 -28.13
CA SER A 184 -1.25 2.25 -27.39
C SER A 184 -0.30 1.35 -28.18
N CYS A 185 -0.80 0.66 -29.21
CA CYS A 185 -0.01 -0.17 -30.10
C CYS A 185 0.59 0.57 -31.31
N GLU A 186 0.16 1.81 -31.55
CA GLU A 186 0.70 2.69 -32.61
C GLU A 186 1.77 3.67 -32.07
N LEU A 187 2.03 3.65 -30.76
CA LEU A 187 3.09 4.44 -30.15
C LEU A 187 4.47 4.04 -30.69
N ALA A 188 5.43 4.98 -30.62
CA ALA A 188 6.83 4.70 -30.95
C ALA A 188 7.39 3.50 -30.15
N GLU A 189 6.87 3.30 -28.93
CA GLU A 189 7.05 2.08 -28.14
C GLU A 189 5.67 1.42 -27.92
N PRO A 190 5.27 0.48 -28.80
CA PRO A 190 4.00 -0.21 -28.69
C PRO A 190 3.87 -0.96 -27.36
N LYS A 191 2.76 -0.77 -26.66
CA LYS A 191 2.48 -1.50 -25.42
C LYS A 191 0.99 -1.85 -25.28
N GLU A 192 0.73 -3.03 -24.75
CA GLU A 192 -0.60 -3.39 -24.28
C GLU A 192 -0.88 -2.68 -22.96
N VAL A 193 -2.09 -2.15 -22.84
CA VAL A 193 -2.58 -1.48 -21.63
C VAL A 193 -3.81 -2.18 -21.10
N LEU A 194 -4.16 -1.88 -19.86
CA LEU A 194 -5.42 -2.31 -19.28
C LEU A 194 -6.50 -1.29 -19.62
N TYR A 195 -7.63 -1.74 -20.13
CA TYR A 195 -8.80 -0.91 -20.39
C TYR A 195 -10.05 -1.61 -19.86
N LEU A 196 -11.04 -0.82 -19.47
CA LEU A 196 -12.30 -1.33 -18.95
C LEU A 196 -13.17 -1.79 -20.14
N ALA A 197 -13.51 -3.07 -20.17
CA ALA A 197 -14.37 -3.66 -21.21
C ALA A 197 -15.83 -3.72 -20.76
N GLU A 198 -16.08 -3.96 -19.48
CA GLU A 198 -17.40 -3.95 -18.86
C GLU A 198 -17.36 -3.10 -17.60
N GLU A 199 -18.34 -2.21 -17.43
CA GLU A 199 -18.42 -1.31 -16.27
C GLU A 199 -18.82 -2.06 -15.00
N GLY A 200 -18.19 -1.71 -13.89
CA GLY A 200 -18.58 -2.16 -12.55
C GLY A 200 -19.63 -1.26 -11.90
N GLN A 201 -19.90 -1.50 -10.62
CA GLN A 201 -20.77 -0.64 -9.83
C GLN A 201 -20.19 0.75 -9.56
N LEU A 202 -18.86 0.87 -9.56
CA LEU A 202 -18.16 2.13 -9.34
C LEU A 202 -17.54 2.64 -10.65
N THR A 203 -17.52 3.95 -10.80
CA THR A 203 -16.68 4.56 -11.84
C THR A 203 -15.21 4.29 -11.57
N PRO A 204 -14.32 4.35 -12.58
CA PRO A 204 -12.88 4.13 -12.37
C PRO A 204 -12.29 5.00 -11.25
N LYS A 205 -12.73 6.26 -11.14
CA LYS A 205 -12.28 7.18 -10.11
C LYS A 205 -12.79 6.81 -8.71
N GLU A 206 -14.03 6.34 -8.59
CA GLU A 206 -14.58 5.89 -7.31
C GLU A 206 -13.92 4.59 -6.86
N TYR A 207 -13.65 3.68 -7.79
CA TYR A 207 -12.89 2.47 -7.51
C TYR A 207 -11.47 2.79 -7.03
N ASP A 208 -10.77 3.72 -7.71
CA ASP A 208 -9.45 4.19 -7.29
C ASP A 208 -9.47 4.76 -5.87
N ASN A 209 -10.48 5.55 -5.52
CA ASN A 209 -10.63 6.08 -4.16
C ASN A 209 -10.91 4.96 -3.13
N LEU A 210 -11.73 3.97 -3.47
CA LEU A 210 -12.00 2.82 -2.60
C LEU A 210 -10.73 2.00 -2.34
N VAL A 211 -9.95 1.72 -3.38
CA VAL A 211 -8.67 1.02 -3.25
C VAL A 211 -7.66 1.88 -2.49
N TYR A 212 -7.64 3.20 -2.73
CA TYR A 212 -6.81 4.14 -2.00
C TYR A 212 -7.08 4.05 -0.50
N ASP A 213 -8.35 4.14 -0.07
CA ASP A 213 -8.77 4.04 1.33
C ASP A 213 -8.39 2.69 1.95
N LEU A 214 -8.64 1.58 1.22
CA LEU A 214 -8.27 0.23 1.65
C LEU A 214 -6.75 0.09 1.87
N VAL A 215 -5.94 0.59 0.94
CA VAL A 215 -4.48 0.55 1.06
C VAL A 215 -4.02 1.47 2.18
N ASN A 216 -4.65 2.64 2.37
CA ASN A 216 -4.36 3.55 3.47
C ASN A 216 -4.53 2.84 4.84
N PHE A 217 -5.64 2.12 4.99
CA PHE A 217 -5.89 1.28 6.16
C PHE A 217 -4.84 0.16 6.32
N LEU A 218 -4.43 -0.52 5.25
CA LEU A 218 -3.41 -1.56 5.33
C LEU A 218 -2.00 -1.03 5.58
N VAL A 219 -1.70 0.22 5.22
CA VAL A 219 -0.47 0.91 5.62
C VAL A 219 -0.51 1.24 7.12
N TYR A 220 -1.65 1.73 7.62
CA TYR A 220 -1.88 1.89 9.06
C TYR A 220 -1.70 0.57 9.81
N MET A 221 -2.31 -0.52 9.34
CA MET A 221 -2.23 -1.84 9.99
C MET A 221 -0.81 -2.35 10.11
N ALA A 222 0.03 -2.09 9.11
CA ALA A 222 1.41 -2.50 9.12
C ALA A 222 2.30 -1.62 10.02
N GLU A 223 1.87 -0.40 10.33
CA GLU A 223 2.59 0.48 11.24
C GLU A 223 1.68 1.45 12.03
N PRO A 224 0.93 0.97 13.05
CA PRO A 224 -0.06 1.78 13.76
C PRO A 224 0.49 2.93 14.61
N ILE A 225 1.83 3.06 14.73
CA ILE A 225 2.51 4.10 15.49
C ILE A 225 3.37 5.02 14.59
N ALA A 226 3.15 4.98 13.27
CA ALA A 226 3.98 5.70 12.31
C ALA A 226 4.04 7.21 12.57
N LEU A 227 2.88 7.82 12.89
CA LEU A 227 2.79 9.25 13.19
C LEU A 227 3.54 9.59 14.48
N GLU A 228 3.38 8.80 15.54
CA GLU A 228 4.11 8.98 16.79
C GLU A 228 5.61 8.79 16.61
N ARG A 229 6.04 7.78 15.84
CA ARG A 229 7.45 7.52 15.53
C ARG A 229 8.07 8.70 14.81
N GLN A 230 7.41 9.24 13.78
CA GLN A 230 7.91 10.40 13.03
C GLN A 230 7.99 11.64 13.93
N ARG A 231 6.96 11.88 14.76
CA ARG A 231 6.95 12.99 15.73
C ARG A 231 8.09 12.87 16.75
N LEU A 232 8.29 11.68 17.33
CA LEU A 232 9.38 11.43 18.28
C LEU A 232 10.75 11.53 17.59
N GLY A 233 10.86 11.07 16.35
CA GLY A 233 12.09 11.14 15.56
C GLY A 233 12.65 12.56 15.47
N TRP A 234 11.79 13.56 15.21
CA TRP A 234 12.20 14.97 15.20
C TRP A 234 12.80 15.43 16.53
N TRP A 235 12.18 15.08 17.66
CA TRP A 235 12.67 15.43 18.99
C TRP A 235 13.99 14.72 19.33
N VAL A 236 14.12 13.44 18.94
CA VAL A 236 15.35 12.67 19.12
C VAL A 236 16.48 13.26 18.30
N LEU A 237 16.26 13.60 17.03
CA LEU A 237 17.26 14.22 16.17
C LEU A 237 17.72 15.58 16.72
N LEU A 238 16.78 16.41 17.20
CA LEU A 238 17.12 17.68 17.84
C LEU A 238 17.98 17.47 19.09
N PHE A 239 17.60 16.53 19.96
CA PHE A 239 18.38 16.18 21.14
C PHE A 239 19.80 15.72 20.77
N LEU A 240 19.95 14.86 19.77
CA LEU A 240 21.26 14.37 19.32
C LEU A 240 22.14 15.50 18.77
N VAL A 241 21.57 16.46 18.02
CA VAL A 241 22.31 17.64 17.54
C VAL A 241 22.80 18.50 18.71
N ILE A 242 21.96 18.73 19.72
CA ILE A 242 22.35 19.50 20.91
C ILE A 242 23.40 18.74 21.72
N PHE A 243 23.20 17.44 21.95
CA PHE A 243 24.11 16.58 22.71
C PHE A 243 25.46 16.38 22.01
N LEU A 244 25.50 16.46 20.69
CA LEU A 244 26.75 16.40 19.93
C LEU A 244 27.71 17.53 20.32
N ILE A 245 27.22 18.69 20.76
CA ILE A 245 28.05 19.83 21.16
C ILE A 245 28.96 19.48 22.36
N PRO A 246 28.44 19.11 23.55
CA PRO A 246 29.28 18.74 24.68
C PRO A 246 30.13 17.50 24.40
N VAL A 247 29.62 16.51 23.65
CA VAL A 247 30.39 15.32 23.26
C VAL A 247 31.59 15.69 22.39
N TYR A 248 31.41 16.59 21.42
CA TYR A 248 32.48 17.07 20.57
C TYR A 248 33.52 17.87 21.36
N LEU A 249 33.08 18.76 22.25
CA LEU A 249 33.97 19.52 23.12
C LEU A 249 34.77 18.60 24.06
N LEU A 250 34.12 17.59 24.64
CA LEU A 250 34.76 16.58 25.47
C LEU A 250 35.80 15.78 24.68
N ASN A 251 35.46 15.35 23.46
CA ASN A 251 36.40 14.65 22.59
C ASN A 251 37.61 15.52 22.23
N LYS A 252 37.38 16.81 21.93
CA LYS A 252 38.47 17.77 21.67
C LYS A 252 39.40 17.91 22.87
N GLU A 253 38.86 17.92 24.08
CA GLU A 253 39.65 18.02 25.31
C GLU A 253 40.48 16.76 25.59
N TYR A 254 39.90 15.56 25.43
CA TYR A 254 40.64 14.30 25.65
C TYR A 254 41.78 14.07 24.65
N TRP A 255 41.60 14.49 23.40
CA TRP A 255 42.57 14.23 22.33
C TRP A 255 43.59 15.36 22.15
N LYS A 256 43.52 16.42 22.95
CA LYS A 256 44.42 17.59 22.83
C LYS A 256 45.91 17.23 22.97
N ASP A 257 46.22 16.17 23.72
CA ASP A 257 47.60 15.78 24.07
C ASP A 257 48.13 14.65 23.17
N ILE A 258 47.29 14.11 22.28
CA ILE A 258 47.63 12.93 21.45
C ILE A 258 47.87 13.34 19.99
N HIS A 259 47.43 14.52 19.53
CA HIS A 259 47.63 15.04 18.15
C HIS A 259 47.95 16.53 18.12
#